data_AF-A0A0S4KTA3-F1
#
_entry.id   AF-A0A0S4KTA3-F1
#
_cell.length_a   1.000
_cell.length_b   1.000
_cell.length_c   1.000
_cell.angle_alpha   90.00
_cell.angle_beta   90.00
_cell.angle_gamma   90.00
#
_symmetry.space_group_name_H-M   'P 1'
#
loop_
_entity.id
_entity.type
_entity.pdbx_description
1 polymer ?
#
loop_
_entity_poly.entity_id
_entity_poly.type
_entity_poly.pdbx_seq_one_letter_code
_entity_poly.pdbx_strand_id
1 'polypeptide(L)'
;MNGTRSPRLLTHDERKAAEAAFAGRPCDPRWSESAKRVYDGLIQAMPLSPNVMDETPSQEPTGIQNGDVERSPASLSTESPSTEVAGKSSAVEPSTTAEDQDSPSVPQTMTDRQQALELGWLIDVSEEAQKLGFTFPVTVTRSLWEAGIAPDHLLKEESARRLRDVLMAFRLRLVGHTTLTPLLYFPAMLAFPPGAVPQPILLSALIQGNDQHGPVATLLLPHEVSMTVLPLN
;
A
#
# COMPACT_ATOMS: atom_id res chain seq x y z
N MET A 1 -11.96 -26.31 -2.92
CA MET A 1 -12.80 -25.62 -1.93
C MET A 1 -11.93 -25.28 -0.72
N ASN A 2 -11.21 -24.15 -0.76
CA ASN A 2 -10.39 -23.72 0.37
C ASN A 2 -11.23 -22.81 1.25
N GLY A 3 -11.79 -23.38 2.32
CA GLY A 3 -12.47 -22.60 3.34
C GLY A 3 -11.49 -21.63 3.97
N THR A 4 -11.77 -20.34 3.87
CA THR A 4 -11.14 -19.30 4.69
C THR A 4 -11.50 -19.60 6.15
N ARG A 5 -10.69 -20.41 6.82
CA ARG A 5 -10.81 -20.62 8.26
C ARG A 5 -10.53 -19.28 8.92
N SER A 6 -11.56 -18.70 9.52
CA SER A 6 -11.39 -17.55 10.40
C SER A 6 -10.30 -17.88 11.43
N PRO A 7 -9.42 -16.93 11.75
CA PRO A 7 -8.33 -17.17 12.70
C PRO A 7 -8.94 -17.54 14.05
N ARG A 8 -8.71 -18.77 14.48
CA ARG A 8 -9.15 -19.24 15.80
C ARG A 8 -8.39 -18.45 16.87
N LEU A 9 -9.12 -17.90 17.84
CA LEU A 9 -8.51 -17.28 19.02
C LEU A 9 -7.71 -18.35 19.79
N LEU A 10 -6.43 -18.07 20.04
CA LEU A 10 -5.55 -18.93 20.81
C LEU A 10 -5.96 -18.92 22.28
N THR A 11 -5.94 -20.10 22.91
CA THR A 11 -6.14 -20.23 24.35
C THR A 11 -4.97 -19.59 25.10
N HIS A 12 -5.14 -19.35 26.40
CA HIS A 12 -4.13 -18.65 27.22
C HIS A 12 -2.78 -19.39 27.23
N ASP A 13 -2.80 -20.72 27.33
CA ASP A 13 -1.61 -21.57 27.32
C ASP A 13 -0.98 -21.69 25.92
N GLU A 14 -1.76 -21.72 24.84
CA GLU A 14 -1.24 -21.66 23.46
C GLU A 14 -0.49 -20.36 23.17
N ARG A 15 -1.01 -19.24 23.70
CA ARG A 15 -0.35 -17.94 23.59
C ARG A 15 0.97 -17.92 24.35
N LYS A 16 1.00 -18.46 25.57
CA LYS A 16 2.25 -18.60 26.35
C LYS A 16 3.25 -19.54 25.68
N ALA A 17 2.78 -20.60 25.06
CA ALA A 17 3.62 -21.53 24.30
C ALA A 17 4.24 -20.84 23.07
N ALA A 18 3.47 -20.03 22.34
CA ALA A 18 3.99 -19.24 21.23
C ALA A 18 5.04 -18.22 21.69
N GLU A 19 4.76 -17.48 22.76
CA GLU A 19 5.70 -16.52 23.35
C GLU A 19 7.01 -17.19 23.79
N ALA A 20 6.93 -18.37 24.44
CA ALA A 20 8.09 -19.14 24.84
C ALA A 20 8.93 -19.61 23.64
N ALA A 21 8.28 -20.07 22.56
CA ALA A 21 8.99 -20.47 21.34
C ALA A 21 9.78 -19.30 20.74
N PHE A 22 9.18 -18.11 20.62
CA PHE A 22 9.88 -16.92 20.11
C PHE A 22 10.98 -16.42 21.05
N ALA A 23 10.81 -16.59 22.36
CA ALA A 23 11.81 -16.22 23.36
C ALA A 23 12.92 -17.28 23.54
N GLY A 24 12.86 -18.42 22.83
CA GLY A 24 13.81 -19.53 22.97
C GLY A 24 13.76 -20.23 24.33
N ARG A 25 12.65 -20.12 25.07
CA ARG A 25 12.45 -20.76 26.37
C ARG A 25 11.94 -22.19 26.18
N PRO A 26 12.29 -23.14 27.07
CA PRO A 26 11.84 -24.52 26.95
C PRO A 26 10.32 -24.67 27.12
N CYS A 27 9.77 -25.75 26.56
CA CYS A 27 8.35 -26.09 26.66
C CYS A 27 7.96 -26.48 28.10
N ASP A 28 6.87 -25.92 28.63
CA ASP A 28 6.35 -26.28 29.96
C ASP A 28 5.55 -27.60 29.88
N PRO A 29 5.88 -28.62 30.70
CA PRO A 29 5.16 -29.89 30.68
C PRO A 29 3.67 -29.78 31.08
N ARG A 30 3.27 -28.71 31.79
CA ARG A 30 1.89 -28.47 32.24
C ARG A 30 0.96 -27.92 31.16
N TRP A 31 1.49 -27.54 30.00
CA TRP A 31 0.68 -27.03 28.89
C TRP A 31 -0.19 -28.11 28.25
N SER A 32 -1.33 -27.69 27.69
CA SER A 32 -2.21 -28.59 26.95
C SER A 32 -1.51 -29.16 25.70
N GLU A 33 -2.08 -30.26 25.20
CA GLU A 33 -1.57 -30.92 23.99
C GLU A 33 -1.64 -29.99 22.76
N SER A 34 -2.59 -29.05 22.71
CA SER A 34 -2.66 -28.07 21.62
C SER A 34 -1.60 -26.98 21.74
N ALA A 35 -1.31 -26.51 22.96
CA ALA A 35 -0.21 -25.56 23.22
C ALA A 35 1.17 -26.17 22.91
N LYS A 36 1.40 -27.44 23.24
CA LYS A 36 2.63 -28.16 22.86
C LYS A 36 2.82 -28.23 21.35
N ARG A 37 1.76 -28.56 20.61
CA ARG A 37 1.79 -28.54 19.13
C ARG A 37 2.12 -27.17 18.56
N VAL A 38 1.62 -26.09 19.17
CA VAL A 38 1.95 -24.72 18.75
C VAL A 38 3.42 -24.42 18.97
N TYR A 39 3.97 -24.76 20.15
CA TYR A 39 5.39 -24.60 20.44
C TYR A 39 6.26 -25.37 19.44
N ASP A 40 6.00 -26.67 19.26
CA ASP A 40 6.79 -27.53 18.37
C ASP A 40 6.73 -27.05 16.91
N GLY A 41 5.53 -26.64 16.45
CA GLY A 41 5.35 -26.12 15.10
C GLY A 41 6.11 -24.81 14.85
N LEU A 42 6.17 -23.92 15.85
CA LEU A 42 6.91 -22.67 15.77
C LEU A 42 8.43 -22.90 15.78
N ILE A 43 8.93 -23.80 16.64
CA ILE A 43 10.36 -24.16 16.67
C ILE A 43 10.81 -24.77 15.34
N GLN A 44 9.96 -25.60 14.70
CA GLN A 44 10.26 -26.18 13.38
C GLN A 44 10.23 -25.16 12.24
N ALA A 45 9.34 -24.16 12.32
CA ALA A 45 9.17 -23.15 11.28
C ALA A 45 10.20 -22.01 11.35
N MET A 46 10.85 -21.81 12.50
CA MET A 46 11.90 -20.81 12.65
C MET A 46 13.17 -21.28 11.94
N PRO A 47 13.80 -20.45 11.09
CA PRO A 47 15.07 -20.78 10.48
C PRO A 47 16.10 -20.96 11.60
N LEU A 48 16.69 -22.16 11.72
CA LEU A 48 17.77 -22.43 12.67
C LEU A 48 18.85 -21.38 12.45
N SER A 49 18.97 -20.44 13.38
CA SER A 49 20.17 -19.63 13.50
C SER A 49 21.22 -20.55 14.10
N PRO A 50 22.28 -20.93 13.37
CA PRO A 50 23.32 -21.74 13.96
C PRO A 50 24.16 -20.81 14.82
N ASN A 51 23.86 -20.68 16.11
CA ASN A 51 24.89 -20.27 17.04
C ASN A 51 24.62 -20.67 18.50
N VAL A 52 25.52 -21.54 18.95
CA VAL A 52 26.08 -21.73 20.30
C VAL A 52 25.19 -22.31 21.39
N MET A 53 25.37 -23.62 21.57
CA MET A 53 25.48 -24.24 22.88
C MET A 53 26.39 -23.41 23.79
N ASP A 54 25.86 -22.85 24.87
CA ASP A 54 26.64 -22.73 26.10
C ASP A 54 25.72 -23.02 27.30
N GLU A 55 25.94 -24.18 27.89
CA GLU A 55 25.53 -24.49 29.25
C GLU A 55 26.38 -23.64 30.19
N THR A 56 25.79 -23.03 31.23
CA THR A 56 26.21 -23.17 32.65
C THR A 56 25.37 -22.21 33.54
N PRO A 57 24.97 -22.61 34.76
CA PRO A 57 23.92 -21.98 35.56
C PRO A 57 24.46 -21.02 36.64
N SER A 58 23.58 -20.16 37.17
CA SER A 58 23.62 -19.35 38.43
C SER A 58 23.14 -17.93 38.12
N GLN A 59 22.36 -17.19 38.90
CA GLN A 59 21.78 -17.29 40.25
C GLN A 59 20.69 -16.17 40.32
N GLU A 60 19.73 -16.28 41.23
CA GLU A 60 18.80 -15.21 41.62
C GLU A 60 19.54 -13.95 42.11
N PRO A 61 18.89 -12.76 42.12
CA PRO A 61 18.22 -12.34 43.36
C PRO A 61 16.88 -11.60 43.16
N THR A 62 15.90 -12.05 43.93
CA THR A 62 15.09 -11.28 44.90
C THR A 62 14.77 -9.80 44.59
N GLY A 63 13.47 -9.54 44.34
CA GLY A 63 12.61 -8.52 44.98
C GLY A 63 12.95 -7.03 44.83
N ILE A 64 11.98 -6.23 44.38
CA ILE A 64 11.26 -5.20 45.18
C ILE A 64 9.97 -4.82 44.42
N GLN A 65 8.90 -4.63 45.18
CA GLN A 65 7.51 -4.33 44.80
C GLN A 65 7.25 -2.83 44.59
N ASN A 66 6.00 -2.54 44.18
CA ASN A 66 5.23 -1.30 44.21
C ASN A 66 5.17 -0.56 42.86
N GLY A 67 4.02 -0.13 42.34
CA GLY A 67 2.65 -0.13 42.89
C GLY A 67 1.66 0.42 41.86
N ASP A 68 0.39 0.14 42.12
CA ASP A 68 -0.84 0.80 41.66
C ASP A 68 -0.76 1.97 40.67
N VAL A 69 -1.42 1.82 39.51
CA VAL A 69 -2.46 2.78 39.10
C VAL A 69 -3.61 2.03 38.43
N GLU A 70 -4.67 1.87 39.21
CA GLU A 70 -6.05 1.65 38.83
C GLU A 70 -6.56 2.78 37.91
N ARG A 71 -7.15 2.43 36.74
CA ARG A 71 -8.44 2.98 36.28
C ARG A 71 -8.90 2.38 34.94
N SER A 72 -10.04 1.71 35.00
CA SER A 72 -10.92 1.33 33.89
C SER A 72 -11.26 2.49 32.96
N PRO A 73 -11.58 2.21 31.68
CA PRO A 73 -12.57 2.97 30.94
C PRO A 73 -13.87 2.16 30.85
N ALA A 74 -14.95 2.72 31.40
CA ALA A 74 -16.30 2.23 31.20
C ALA A 74 -17.01 3.10 30.15
N SER A 75 -17.67 2.40 29.20
CA SER A 75 -18.93 2.69 28.48
C SER A 75 -19.08 4.04 27.74
N LEU A 76 -19.25 4.06 26.41
CA LEU A 76 -20.49 3.82 25.64
C LEU A 76 -21.74 4.58 26.14
N SER A 77 -22.14 5.62 25.39
CA SER A 77 -23.52 6.01 25.01
C SER A 77 -23.39 7.15 23.98
N THR A 78 -23.75 6.97 22.71
CA THR A 78 -25.08 7.20 22.09
C THR A 78 -25.59 8.63 22.28
N GLU A 79 -25.78 9.38 21.18
CA GLU A 79 -27.02 10.11 20.82
C GLU A 79 -26.73 11.25 19.79
N SER A 80 -27.33 11.14 18.60
CA SER A 80 -27.73 12.29 17.77
C SER A 80 -29.19 12.61 18.16
N PRO A 81 -29.71 13.86 18.07
CA PRO A 81 -30.18 14.37 16.77
C PRO A 81 -30.32 15.92 16.62
N SER A 82 -30.74 16.31 15.41
CA SER A 82 -31.61 17.46 15.05
C SER A 82 -31.05 18.86 14.71
N THR A 83 -30.95 19.11 13.39
CA THR A 83 -31.88 19.90 12.54
C THR A 83 -32.20 21.39 12.86
N GLU A 84 -32.05 22.22 11.79
CA GLU A 84 -32.74 23.50 11.45
C GLU A 84 -32.31 24.80 12.18
N VAL A 85 -32.33 26.04 11.63
CA VAL A 85 -32.94 26.65 10.42
C VAL A 85 -32.33 28.06 10.17
N ALA A 86 -32.45 28.53 8.92
CA ALA A 86 -32.42 29.92 8.43
C ALA A 86 -31.10 30.72 8.47
N GLY A 87 -30.70 31.45 7.43
CA GLY A 87 -31.35 31.76 6.16
C GLY A 87 -30.91 33.12 5.62
N LYS A 88 -31.12 33.30 4.30
CA LYS A 88 -31.11 34.55 3.50
C LYS A 88 -29.73 34.96 2.93
N SER A 89 -29.39 34.60 1.69
CA SER A 89 -29.94 35.02 0.38
C SER A 89 -29.49 36.42 -0.03
N SER A 90 -28.68 36.49 -1.09
CA SER A 90 -28.83 37.50 -2.13
C SER A 90 -28.35 36.91 -3.45
N ALA A 91 -29.31 36.74 -4.35
CA ALA A 91 -29.09 36.52 -5.77
C ALA A 91 -28.39 37.74 -6.40
N VAL A 92 -27.83 37.55 -7.60
CA VAL A 92 -28.18 38.26 -8.85
C VAL A 92 -27.18 37.78 -9.92
N GLU A 93 -27.64 36.94 -10.86
CA GLU A 93 -27.19 37.02 -12.26
C GLU A 93 -28.02 38.14 -12.92
N PRO A 94 -27.48 38.86 -13.94
CA PRO A 94 -27.74 38.41 -15.31
C PRO A 94 -26.60 38.66 -16.31
N SER A 95 -26.38 37.64 -17.14
CA SER A 95 -26.33 37.63 -18.61
C SER A 95 -25.47 38.63 -19.44
N THR A 96 -24.70 38.00 -20.33
CA THR A 96 -24.47 38.29 -21.77
C THR A 96 -23.25 39.10 -22.26
N THR A 97 -22.48 38.42 -23.12
CA THR A 97 -21.90 38.88 -24.42
C THR A 97 -20.40 39.25 -24.49
N ALA A 98 -19.70 38.38 -25.25
CA ALA A 98 -18.58 38.57 -26.19
C ALA A 98 -17.18 38.99 -25.71
N GLU A 99 -16.22 38.10 -26.00
CA GLU A 99 -14.90 38.31 -26.66
C GLU A 99 -13.99 39.42 -26.08
N ASP A 100 -12.71 39.23 -25.74
CA ASP A 100 -11.68 38.47 -26.45
C ASP A 100 -10.34 38.44 -25.67
N GLN A 101 -9.50 37.44 -25.97
CA GLN A 101 -8.04 37.32 -25.81
C GLN A 101 -7.33 37.03 -24.46
N ASP A 102 -6.55 35.94 -24.55
CA ASP A 102 -5.28 35.63 -23.89
C ASP A 102 -5.30 35.05 -22.46
N SER A 103 -5.89 33.86 -22.34
CA SER A 103 -5.48 32.89 -21.33
C SER A 103 -5.07 31.61 -22.04
N PRO A 104 -3.93 30.98 -21.69
CA PRO A 104 -3.48 29.77 -22.35
C PRO A 104 -4.53 28.70 -22.14
N SER A 105 -5.28 28.43 -23.22
CA SER A 105 -6.23 27.34 -23.30
C SER A 105 -5.56 26.09 -22.79
N VAL A 106 -6.12 25.55 -21.70
CA VAL A 106 -5.86 24.20 -21.23
C VAL A 106 -5.87 23.31 -22.48
N PRO A 107 -4.77 22.61 -22.84
CA PRO A 107 -4.80 21.76 -24.01
C PRO A 107 -5.79 20.63 -23.74
N GLN A 108 -6.98 20.79 -24.31
CA GLN A 108 -7.95 19.74 -24.46
C GLN A 108 -7.30 18.59 -25.23
N THR A 109 -7.66 17.38 -24.81
CA THR A 109 -7.33 16.08 -25.41
C THR A 109 -5.88 15.64 -25.25
N MET A 110 -5.67 14.60 -24.43
CA MET A 110 -4.47 13.75 -24.43
C MET A 110 -4.16 13.37 -25.88
N THR A 111 -3.26 14.12 -26.48
CA THR A 111 -2.72 13.81 -27.79
C THR A 111 -1.73 12.68 -27.54
N ASP A 112 -2.04 11.52 -28.12
CA ASP A 112 -1.28 10.25 -28.22
C ASP A 112 -0.23 9.92 -27.14
N ARG A 113 -0.23 8.69 -26.61
CA ARG A 113 0.82 8.20 -25.68
C ARG A 113 2.22 8.59 -26.15
N GLN A 114 2.46 8.45 -27.45
CA GLN A 114 3.75 8.77 -28.06
C GLN A 114 4.11 10.25 -27.92
N GLN A 115 3.15 11.15 -28.11
CA GLN A 115 3.36 12.57 -27.90
C GLN A 115 3.54 12.92 -26.42
N ALA A 116 2.85 12.24 -25.51
CA ALA A 116 3.07 12.41 -24.07
C ALA A 116 4.47 11.90 -23.62
N LEU A 117 5.01 10.87 -24.28
CA LEU A 117 6.40 10.43 -24.10
C LEU A 117 7.39 11.46 -24.66
N GLU A 118 7.13 12.01 -25.85
CA GLU A 118 7.96 13.05 -26.48
C GLU A 118 7.97 14.36 -25.67
N LEU A 119 6.82 14.74 -25.09
CA LEU A 119 6.68 15.89 -24.20
C LEU A 119 7.24 15.63 -22.79
N GLY A 120 7.66 14.39 -22.50
CA GLY A 120 8.21 13.99 -21.21
C GLY A 120 7.18 13.95 -20.07
N TRP A 121 5.89 13.94 -20.37
CA TRP A 121 4.83 13.75 -19.36
C TRP A 121 4.69 12.30 -18.93
N LEU A 122 5.00 11.38 -19.84
CA LEU A 122 5.13 9.95 -19.55
C LEU A 122 6.59 9.54 -19.66
N ILE A 123 6.97 8.58 -18.83
CA ILE A 123 8.28 7.94 -18.86
C ILE A 123 8.06 6.47 -19.18
N ASP A 124 8.73 6.00 -20.24
CA ASP A 124 8.65 4.61 -20.64
C ASP A 124 9.49 3.74 -19.69
N VAL A 125 8.84 2.78 -19.05
CA VAL A 125 9.48 1.80 -18.17
C VAL A 125 9.26 0.37 -18.68
N SER A 126 8.87 0.23 -19.96
CA SER A 126 8.53 -1.05 -20.56
C SER A 126 9.69 -2.05 -20.52
N GLU A 127 10.94 -1.61 -20.66
CA GLU A 127 12.11 -2.49 -20.56
C GLU A 127 12.24 -3.11 -19.16
N GLU A 128 12.09 -2.31 -18.10
CA GLU A 128 12.16 -2.79 -16.72
C GLU A 128 10.94 -3.65 -16.37
N ALA A 129 9.76 -3.30 -16.88
CA ALA A 129 8.57 -4.12 -16.76
C ALA A 129 8.74 -5.48 -17.46
N GLN A 130 9.33 -5.53 -18.65
CA GLN A 130 9.55 -6.78 -19.37
C GLN A 130 10.47 -7.74 -18.61
N LYS A 131 11.52 -7.23 -17.96
CA LYS A 131 12.39 -8.01 -17.06
C LYS A 131 11.63 -8.61 -15.88
N LEU A 132 10.58 -7.93 -15.44
CA LEU A 132 9.65 -8.38 -14.41
C LEU A 132 8.45 -9.13 -14.99
N GLY A 133 8.51 -9.60 -16.23
CA GLY A 133 7.54 -10.51 -16.87
C GLY A 133 6.21 -9.88 -17.27
N PHE A 134 6.15 -8.56 -17.44
CA PHE A 134 5.03 -7.92 -18.12
C PHE A 134 5.10 -8.22 -19.63
N THR A 135 3.95 -8.57 -20.22
CA THR A 135 3.84 -8.87 -21.66
C THR A 135 3.37 -7.68 -22.50
N PHE A 136 3.20 -6.53 -21.86
CA PHE A 136 2.69 -5.31 -22.50
C PHE A 136 3.48 -4.08 -22.03
N PRO A 137 3.49 -2.99 -22.82
CA PRO A 137 4.18 -1.76 -22.47
C PRO A 137 3.62 -1.11 -21.20
N VAL A 138 4.52 -0.58 -20.37
CA VAL A 138 4.18 0.10 -19.11
C VAL A 138 4.83 1.47 -19.08
N THR A 139 4.05 2.49 -18.80
CA THR A 139 4.50 3.87 -18.58
C THR A 139 4.17 4.37 -17.19
N VAL A 140 4.94 5.35 -16.74
CA VAL A 140 4.72 6.05 -15.48
C VAL A 140 4.57 7.55 -15.77
N THR A 141 3.68 8.24 -15.06
CA THR A 141 3.58 9.71 -15.13
C THR A 141 4.83 10.37 -14.58
N ARG A 142 5.20 11.51 -15.14
CA ARG A 142 6.32 12.32 -14.65
C ARG A 142 6.15 12.69 -13.17
N SER A 143 4.93 13.03 -12.75
CA SER A 143 4.65 13.38 -11.35
C SER A 143 4.89 12.20 -10.40
N LEU A 144 4.46 10.99 -10.77
CA LEU A 144 4.74 9.78 -9.97
C LEU A 144 6.25 9.48 -9.95
N TRP A 145 6.93 9.68 -11.07
CA TRP A 145 8.37 9.47 -11.18
C TRP A 145 9.16 10.41 -10.25
N GLU A 146 8.95 11.72 -10.39
CA GLU A 146 9.68 12.75 -9.64
C GLU A 146 9.32 12.75 -8.15
N ALA A 147 8.06 12.47 -7.80
CA ALA A 147 7.63 12.54 -6.40
C ALA A 147 7.96 11.26 -5.59
N GLY A 148 7.93 10.08 -6.22
CA GLY A 148 8.01 8.80 -5.50
C GLY A 148 9.16 7.88 -5.92
N ILE A 149 9.44 7.75 -7.21
CA ILE A 149 10.33 6.70 -7.75
C ILE A 149 11.78 7.18 -7.82
N ALA A 150 12.02 8.31 -8.47
CA ALA A 150 13.33 8.86 -8.73
C ALA A 150 13.37 10.38 -8.47
N PRO A 151 13.13 10.82 -7.22
CA PRO A 151 13.34 12.23 -6.88
C PRO A 151 14.83 12.59 -7.00
N ASP A 152 15.14 13.85 -7.33
CA ASP A 152 16.49 14.33 -7.67
C ASP A 152 17.59 14.02 -6.63
N HIS A 153 17.22 13.85 -5.36
CA HIS A 153 18.15 13.55 -4.27
C HIS A 153 18.51 12.06 -4.17
N LEU A 154 17.90 11.21 -4.97
CA LEU A 154 18.00 9.76 -4.87
C LEU A 154 19.02 9.20 -5.87
N LEU A 155 19.80 8.22 -5.43
CA LEU A 155 20.76 7.53 -6.31
C LEU A 155 20.04 6.69 -7.36
N LYS A 156 20.64 6.57 -8.56
CA LYS A 156 20.07 5.78 -9.67
C LYS A 156 19.75 4.33 -9.27
N GLU A 157 20.61 3.68 -8.50
CA GLU A 157 20.39 2.31 -8.02
C GLU A 157 19.14 2.21 -7.12
N GLU A 158 18.94 3.18 -6.23
CA GLU A 158 17.78 3.23 -5.36
C GLU A 158 16.51 3.50 -6.15
N SER A 159 16.58 4.33 -7.21
CA SER A 159 15.42 4.57 -8.08
C SER A 159 15.02 3.32 -8.85
N ALA A 160 16.00 2.52 -9.29
CA ALA A 160 15.77 1.25 -9.95
C ALA A 160 15.12 0.23 -9.00
N ARG A 161 15.57 0.19 -7.73
CA ARG A 161 14.95 -0.62 -6.68
C ARG A 161 13.49 -0.22 -6.43
N ARG A 162 13.22 1.08 -6.27
CA ARG A 162 11.86 1.60 -6.07
C ARG A 162 10.95 1.31 -7.25
N LEU A 163 11.44 1.53 -8.47
CA LEU A 163 10.70 1.20 -9.69
C LEU A 163 10.35 -0.28 -9.73
N ARG A 164 11.32 -1.16 -9.41
CA ARG A 164 11.09 -2.61 -9.32
C ARG A 164 10.01 -2.96 -8.30
N ASP A 165 10.02 -2.35 -7.12
CA ASP A 165 9.04 -2.60 -6.08
C ASP A 165 7.63 -2.16 -6.51
N VAL A 166 7.51 -1.00 -7.16
CA VAL A 166 6.24 -0.49 -7.73
C VAL A 166 5.71 -1.45 -8.82
N LEU A 167 6.56 -1.83 -9.77
CA LEU A 167 6.20 -2.76 -10.83
C LEU A 167 5.84 -4.14 -10.27
N MET A 168 6.51 -4.59 -9.20
CA MET A 168 6.16 -5.85 -8.56
C MET A 168 4.83 -5.78 -7.83
N ALA A 169 4.54 -4.70 -7.12
CA ALA A 169 3.23 -4.47 -6.51
C ALA A 169 2.12 -4.48 -7.57
N PHE A 170 2.36 -3.84 -8.71
CA PHE A 170 1.43 -3.87 -9.84
C PHE A 170 1.25 -5.29 -10.41
N ARG A 171 2.34 -6.03 -10.62
CA ARG A 171 2.28 -7.43 -11.10
C ARG A 171 1.49 -8.32 -10.16
N LEU A 172 1.75 -8.23 -8.86
CA LEU A 172 1.02 -8.99 -7.84
C LEU A 172 -0.47 -8.65 -7.86
N ARG A 173 -0.82 -7.38 -8.07
CA ARG A 173 -2.22 -6.98 -8.26
C ARG A 173 -2.82 -7.64 -9.50
N LEU A 174 -2.13 -7.63 -10.64
CA LEU A 174 -2.63 -8.25 -11.88
C LEU A 174 -2.86 -9.75 -11.74
N VAL A 175 -1.92 -10.48 -11.10
CA VAL A 175 -2.05 -11.93 -10.87
C VAL A 175 -3.28 -12.26 -10.01
N GLY A 176 -3.69 -11.35 -9.12
CA GLY A 176 -4.89 -11.49 -8.31
C GLY A 176 -6.22 -11.25 -9.06
N HIS A 177 -6.17 -10.77 -10.30
CA HIS A 177 -7.35 -10.45 -11.10
C HIS A 177 -7.47 -11.41 -12.29
N THR A 178 -8.68 -11.96 -12.51
CA THR A 178 -8.95 -12.85 -13.65
C THR A 178 -9.22 -12.10 -14.95
N THR A 179 -9.62 -10.83 -14.86
CA THR A 179 -9.87 -9.94 -15.99
C THR A 179 -9.15 -8.60 -15.79
N LEU A 180 -8.65 -8.03 -16.88
CA LEU A 180 -8.03 -6.70 -16.86
C LEU A 180 -9.13 -5.65 -16.85
N THR A 181 -9.19 -4.85 -15.78
CA THR A 181 -10.10 -3.69 -15.73
C THR A 181 -9.39 -2.45 -16.30
N PRO A 182 -10.11 -1.55 -16.99
CA PRO A 182 -9.51 -0.34 -17.57
C PRO A 182 -8.84 0.58 -16.54
N LEU A 183 -9.30 0.51 -15.29
CA LEU A 183 -8.70 1.20 -14.17
C LEU A 183 -8.52 0.20 -13.02
N LEU A 184 -7.31 0.15 -12.47
CA LEU A 184 -6.94 -0.67 -11.33
C LEU A 184 -6.28 0.20 -10.27
N TYR A 185 -6.43 -0.20 -9.01
CA TYR A 185 -5.76 0.45 -7.89
C TYR A 185 -4.87 -0.56 -7.18
N PHE A 186 -3.64 -0.20 -6.85
CA PHE A 186 -2.72 -1.09 -6.13
C PHE A 186 -1.87 -0.32 -5.12
N PRO A 187 -1.66 -0.89 -3.92
CA PRO A 187 -0.78 -0.26 -2.94
C PRO A 187 0.68 -0.46 -3.35
N ALA A 188 1.47 0.61 -3.36
CA ALA A 188 2.92 0.56 -3.50
C ALA A 188 3.58 1.27 -2.32
N MET A 189 4.69 0.71 -1.82
CA MET A 189 5.44 1.30 -0.72
C MET A 189 6.38 2.37 -1.27
N LEU A 190 6.08 3.63 -1.00
CA LEU A 190 6.85 4.77 -1.50
C LEU A 190 7.10 5.77 -0.36
N ALA A 191 8.30 6.36 -0.34
CA ALA A 191 8.64 7.41 0.60
C ALA A 191 8.58 8.76 -0.12
N PHE A 192 7.74 9.67 0.40
CA PHE A 192 7.55 11.02 -0.12
C PHE A 192 8.12 12.05 0.86
N PRO A 193 8.82 13.10 0.39
CA PRO A 193 9.33 14.16 1.26
C PRO A 193 8.20 14.82 2.06
N PRO A 194 8.42 15.17 3.35
CA PRO A 194 9.68 15.11 4.11
C PRO A 194 9.96 13.75 4.78
N GLY A 195 9.14 12.73 4.56
CA GLY A 195 9.27 11.43 5.20
C GLY A 195 10.29 10.52 4.52
N ALA A 196 11.17 9.90 5.31
CA ALA A 196 12.10 8.86 4.83
C ALA A 196 11.51 7.43 4.91
N VAL A 197 10.42 7.25 5.65
CA VAL A 197 9.79 5.95 5.84
C VAL A 197 8.85 5.65 4.67
N PRO A 198 9.00 4.50 3.99
CA PRO A 198 8.07 4.07 2.96
C PRO A 198 6.65 3.91 3.52
N GLN A 199 5.67 4.53 2.88
CA GLN A 199 4.26 4.43 3.22
C GLN A 199 3.48 3.75 2.10
N PRO A 200 2.42 2.98 2.43
CA PRO A 200 1.56 2.37 1.41
C PRO A 200 0.72 3.44 0.74
N ILE A 201 0.94 3.66 -0.55
CA ILE A 201 0.20 4.62 -1.37
C ILE A 201 -0.57 3.89 -2.45
N LEU A 202 -1.85 4.20 -2.55
CA LEU A 202 -2.75 3.56 -3.51
C LEU A 202 -2.56 4.21 -4.89
N LEU A 203 -1.67 3.63 -5.69
CA LEU A 203 -1.45 4.04 -7.07
C LEU A 203 -2.57 3.54 -7.96
N SER A 204 -2.73 4.22 -9.08
CA SER A 204 -3.73 3.91 -10.09
C SER A 204 -3.03 3.46 -11.38
N ALA A 205 -3.53 2.40 -12.00
CA ALA A 205 -3.08 1.90 -13.28
C ALA A 205 -4.23 1.98 -14.28
N LEU A 206 -4.07 2.82 -15.31
CA LEU A 206 -4.97 2.87 -16.46
C LEU A 206 -4.49 1.89 -17.50
N ILE A 207 -5.31 0.89 -17.80
CA ILE A 207 -5.07 -0.09 -18.86
C ILE A 207 -5.94 0.29 -20.05
N GLN A 208 -5.28 0.72 -21.12
CA GLN A 208 -5.93 1.04 -22.39
C GLN A 208 -5.68 -0.11 -23.35
N GLY A 209 -6.74 -0.79 -23.77
CA GLY A 209 -6.69 -1.74 -24.88
C GLY A 209 -6.98 -1.00 -26.19
N ASN A 210 -6.03 -1.02 -27.12
CA ASN A 210 -6.30 -0.59 -28.49
C ASN A 210 -6.28 -1.82 -29.41
N ASP A 211 -7.24 -1.92 -30.33
CA ASP A 211 -7.43 -3.08 -31.22
C ASP A 211 -6.19 -3.40 -32.09
N GLN A 212 -5.28 -2.43 -32.26
CA GLN A 212 -4.07 -2.55 -33.09
C GLN A 212 -2.78 -2.87 -32.30
N HIS A 213 -2.67 -2.48 -31.02
CA HIS A 213 -1.37 -2.45 -30.32
C HIS A 213 -1.33 -3.25 -29.00
N GLY A 214 -2.38 -4.03 -28.69
CA GLY A 214 -2.47 -4.74 -27.42
C GLY A 214 -2.74 -3.80 -26.24
N PRO A 215 -2.89 -4.34 -25.02
CA PRO A 215 -3.09 -3.50 -23.84
C PRO A 215 -1.82 -2.68 -23.54
N VAL A 216 -1.99 -1.47 -23.03
CA VAL A 216 -0.91 -0.62 -22.52
C VAL A 216 -1.30 -0.12 -21.15
N ALA A 217 -0.38 -0.14 -20.19
CA ALA A 217 -0.63 0.34 -18.84
C ALA A 217 0.09 1.66 -18.55
N THR A 218 -0.61 2.60 -17.91
CA THR A 218 -0.04 3.84 -17.40
C THR A 218 -0.28 3.93 -15.90
N LEU A 219 0.81 4.05 -15.14
CA LEU A 219 0.81 4.19 -13.68
C LEU A 219 0.81 5.66 -13.29
N LEU A 220 -0.06 6.02 -12.35
CA LEU A 220 -0.36 7.40 -11.97
C LEU A 220 -0.58 7.51 -10.47
N LEU A 221 -0.39 8.72 -9.94
CA LEU A 221 -0.80 9.06 -8.59
C LEU A 221 -2.34 9.11 -8.49
N PRO A 222 -2.92 8.83 -7.31
CA PRO A 222 -4.37 8.82 -7.13
C PRO A 222 -5.05 10.14 -7.52
N HIS A 223 -4.38 11.28 -7.30
CA HIS A 223 -4.91 12.61 -7.63
C HIS A 223 -4.91 12.91 -9.15
N GLU A 224 -4.09 12.21 -9.94
CA GLU A 224 -3.98 12.43 -11.40
C GLU A 224 -5.11 11.76 -12.18
N VAL A 225 -5.75 10.75 -11.60
CA VAL A 225 -6.88 10.04 -12.21
C VAL A 225 -8.04 11.00 -12.50
N SER A 226 -8.32 11.94 -11.58
CA SER A 226 -9.40 12.91 -11.72
C SER A 226 -9.23 13.87 -12.90
N MET A 227 -7.99 14.10 -13.35
CA MET A 227 -7.71 14.95 -14.52
C MET A 227 -7.74 14.17 -15.83
N THR A 228 -7.53 12.85 -15.76
CA THR A 228 -7.35 11.99 -16.93
C THR A 228 -8.65 11.31 -17.37
N VAL A 229 -9.59 11.08 -16.44
CA VAL A 229 -10.81 10.31 -16.70
C VAL A 229 -12.01 11.26 -16.87
N LEU A 230 -12.10 11.92 -18.02
CA LEU A 230 -13.40 12.36 -18.54
C LEU A 230 -13.80 11.36 -19.63
N PRO A 231 -14.85 10.54 -19.40
CA PRO A 231 -15.38 9.68 -20.45
C PRO A 231 -16.00 10.58 -21.53
N LEU A 232 -15.49 10.44 -22.75
CA LEU A 232 -16.11 10.98 -23.96
C LEU A 232 -17.46 10.26 -24.13
N ASN A 233 -18.57 10.94 -23.83
CA ASN A 233 -19.91 10.54 -24.26
C ASN A 233 -20.20 11.06 -25.66
#